data_AF-A0A7C2B958-F1
#
_entry.id   AF-A0A7C2B958-F1
#
_cell.length_a   1.000
_cell.length_b   1.000
_cell.length_c   1.000
_cell.angle_alpha   90.00
_cell.angle_beta   90.00
_cell.angle_gamma   90.00
#
_symmetry.space_group_name_H-M   'P 1'
#
loop_
_entity.id
_entity.type
_entity.pdbx_description
1 polymer ?
#
loop_
_entity_poly.entity_id
_entity_poly.type
_entity_poly.pdbx_seq_one_letter_code
_entity_poly.pdbx_strand_id
1 'polypeptide(L)'
;MRIGKKISGGKYIKSRKKKLYERPGQKTVVKLGEERKKTKKVRGGNQKTFFLKAKFVNVKTKNKEKGKKIEIKNVLETPSNRFLARQNIITKGTIVETELGKVKITNRPSQEGVINGILIE
;
A
#
# COMPACT_ATOMS: atom_id res chain seq x y z
N MET A 1 -14.77 18.14 -7.05
CA MET A 1 -15.42 18.64 -8.28
C MET A 1 -16.30 17.54 -8.86
N ARG A 2 -17.56 17.84 -9.24
CA ARG A 2 -18.41 16.87 -9.93
C ARG A 2 -17.89 16.70 -11.36
N ILE A 3 -17.23 15.59 -11.62
CA ILE A 3 -16.69 15.20 -12.93
C ILE A 3 -17.44 13.93 -13.32
N GLY A 4 -18.05 13.90 -14.51
CA GLY A 4 -18.83 12.77 -14.99
C GLY A 4 -20.30 13.11 -15.24
N LYS A 5 -21.16 12.11 -15.06
CA LYS A 5 -22.61 12.19 -15.26
C LYS A 5 -23.34 12.01 -13.92
N LYS A 6 -24.54 12.56 -13.84
CA LYS A 6 -25.52 12.25 -12.79
C LYS A 6 -25.86 10.77 -12.85
N ILE A 7 -26.43 10.23 -11.76
CA ILE A 7 -26.98 8.88 -11.73
C ILE A 7 -28.02 8.70 -12.85
N SER A 8 -28.79 9.75 -13.14
CA SER A 8 -29.75 9.82 -14.26
C SER A 8 -29.13 10.06 -15.66
N GLY A 9 -27.81 10.06 -15.80
CA GLY A 9 -27.12 10.20 -17.09
C GLY A 9 -26.85 11.64 -17.56
N GLY A 10 -27.53 12.65 -16.98
CA GLY A 10 -27.28 14.07 -17.31
C GLY A 10 -25.85 14.51 -16.97
N LYS A 11 -25.17 15.25 -17.87
CA LYS A 11 -23.78 15.68 -17.67
C LYS A 11 -23.66 16.74 -16.57
N TYR A 12 -22.64 16.64 -15.71
CA TYR A 12 -22.35 17.70 -14.74
C TYR A 12 -21.65 18.89 -15.39
N ILE A 13 -22.16 20.10 -15.13
CA ILE A 13 -21.53 21.36 -15.51
C ILE A 13 -20.64 21.84 -14.36
N LYS A 14 -19.42 22.28 -14.68
CA LYS A 14 -18.46 22.77 -13.70
C LYS A 14 -18.78 24.23 -13.35
N SER A 15 -19.15 24.49 -12.10
CA SER A 15 -19.45 25.84 -11.60
C SER A 15 -18.24 26.62 -11.06
N ARG A 16 -17.07 25.99 -10.94
CA ARG A 16 -15.84 26.63 -10.40
C ARG A 16 -14.55 26.02 -10.93
N LYS A 17 -13.43 26.73 -10.71
CA LYS A 17 -12.06 26.26 -11.01
C LYS A 17 -11.57 25.19 -10.01
N LYS A 18 -10.50 24.47 -10.37
CA LYS A 18 -9.83 23.45 -9.53
C LYS A 18 -9.19 24.12 -8.30
N LYS A 19 -9.30 23.48 -7.13
CA LYS A 19 -8.68 23.96 -5.88
C LYS A 19 -7.53 23.06 -5.44
N LEU A 20 -6.57 23.62 -4.71
CA LEU A 20 -5.36 22.91 -4.27
C LEU A 20 -5.68 21.67 -3.41
N TYR A 21 -6.70 21.74 -2.56
CA TYR A 21 -7.11 20.64 -1.68
C TYR A 21 -7.77 19.47 -2.41
N GLU A 22 -8.12 19.63 -3.69
CA GLU A 22 -8.69 18.56 -4.53
C GLU A 22 -7.62 17.79 -5.30
N ARG A 23 -6.34 18.20 -5.22
CA ARG A 23 -5.25 17.61 -6.00
C ARG A 23 -4.89 16.21 -5.47
N PRO A 24 -5.05 15.14 -6.27
CA PRO A 24 -4.55 13.83 -5.89
C PRO A 24 -3.02 13.79 -5.95
N GLY A 25 -2.42 12.90 -5.16
CA GLY A 25 -1.00 12.58 -5.28
C GLY A 25 -0.73 11.60 -6.42
N GLN A 26 0.52 11.55 -6.87
CA GLN A 26 1.00 10.46 -7.74
C GLN A 26 0.93 9.14 -6.99
N LYS A 27 0.48 8.08 -7.66
CA LYS A 27 0.43 6.74 -7.09
C LYS A 27 1.86 6.21 -6.92
N THR A 28 2.21 5.84 -5.69
CA THR A 28 3.46 5.14 -5.40
C THR A 28 3.24 3.64 -5.46
N VAL A 29 4.10 2.95 -6.20
CA VAL A 29 4.14 1.49 -6.23
C VAL A 29 5.30 1.03 -5.34
N VAL A 30 5.02 0.12 -4.41
CA VAL A 30 6.05 -0.47 -3.53
C VAL A 30 6.50 -1.77 -4.17
N LYS A 31 7.80 -1.89 -4.45
CA LYS A 31 8.39 -3.13 -4.98
C LYS A 31 9.19 -3.87 -3.90
N LEU A 32 9.36 -5.17 -4.09
CA LEU A 32 10.33 -5.94 -3.32
C LEU A 32 11.76 -5.49 -3.68
N GLY A 33 12.62 -5.36 -2.68
CA GLY A 33 14.04 -5.04 -2.85
C GLY A 33 14.63 -4.29 -1.66
N GLU A 34 15.84 -3.77 -1.80
CA GLU A 34 16.52 -3.01 -0.74
C GLU A 34 15.66 -1.86 -0.20
N GLU A 35 15.62 -1.74 1.13
CA GLU A 35 14.70 -0.85 1.82
C GLU A 35 14.95 0.61 1.44
N ARG A 36 13.96 1.23 0.78
CA ARG A 36 14.01 2.65 0.41
C ARG A 36 12.73 3.35 0.83
N LYS A 37 12.85 4.28 1.78
CA LYS A 37 11.75 5.11 2.27
C LYS A 37 11.87 6.52 1.73
N LYS A 38 10.72 7.19 1.58
CA LYS A 38 10.65 8.62 1.28
C LYS A 38 9.60 9.28 2.15
N THR A 39 9.94 10.46 2.65
CA THR A 39 9.01 11.29 3.43
C THR A 39 8.50 12.43 2.55
N LYS A 40 7.20 12.70 2.63
CA LYS A 40 6.53 13.76 1.88
C LYS A 40 5.64 14.58 2.81
N LYS A 41 5.70 15.91 2.67
CA LYS A 41 4.76 16.84 3.33
C LYS A 41 3.37 16.72 2.70
N VAL A 42 2.34 16.62 3.53
CA VAL A 42 0.94 16.62 3.14
C VAL A 42 0.24 17.89 3.64
N ARG A 43 -1.07 17.99 3.43
CA ARG A 43 -1.86 19.15 3.86
C ARG A 43 -1.79 19.32 5.39
N GLY A 44 -1.73 20.57 5.84
CA GLY A 44 -1.76 20.92 7.27
C GLY A 44 -0.45 20.66 8.01
N GLY A 45 0.70 20.75 7.33
CA GLY A 45 2.02 20.61 7.97
C GLY A 45 2.47 19.18 8.28
N ASN A 46 1.55 18.22 8.23
CA ASN A 46 1.82 16.81 8.48
C ASN A 46 2.82 16.20 7.47
N GLN A 47 3.53 15.17 7.90
CA GLN A 47 4.44 14.41 7.06
C GLN A 47 4.01 12.95 6.98
N LYS A 48 4.17 12.33 5.81
CA LYS A 48 3.94 10.90 5.59
C LYS A 48 5.21 10.26 5.08
N THR A 49 5.66 9.20 5.75
CA THR A 49 6.75 8.34 5.30
C THR A 49 6.14 7.09 4.66
N PHE A 50 6.60 6.74 3.47
CA PHE A 50 6.13 5.57 2.73
C PHE A 50 7.30 4.86 2.05
N PHE A 51 7.08 3.60 1.67
CA PHE A 51 8.09 2.81 0.95
C PHE A 51 8.07 3.07 -0.55
N LEU A 52 9.26 3.02 -1.16
CA LEU A 52 9.46 2.82 -2.59
C LEU A 52 9.87 1.36 -2.86
N LYS A 53 10.71 0.83 -1.99
CA LYS A 53 11.15 -0.56 -1.98
C LYS A 53 11.13 -1.10 -0.55
N ALA A 54 10.75 -2.36 -0.39
CA ALA A 54 10.64 -3.00 0.91
C ALA A 54 11.28 -4.39 0.91
N LYS A 55 11.99 -4.68 2.00
CA LYS A 55 12.69 -5.95 2.24
C LYS A 55 12.10 -6.75 3.40
N PHE A 56 11.60 -6.04 4.41
CA PHE A 56 11.18 -6.65 5.68
C PHE A 56 9.69 -6.49 5.93
N VAL A 57 9.13 -7.48 6.63
CA VAL A 57 7.77 -7.47 7.18
C VAL A 57 7.80 -7.78 8.66
N ASN A 58 6.99 -7.04 9.43
CA ASN A 58 6.70 -7.37 10.82
C ASN A 58 5.55 -8.37 10.85
N VAL A 59 5.86 -9.59 11.25
CA VAL A 59 4.90 -10.70 11.30
C VAL A 59 4.41 -10.89 12.72
N LYS A 60 3.09 -10.85 12.91
CA LYS A 60 2.43 -11.25 14.16
C LYS A 60 1.94 -12.69 14.03
N THR A 61 2.37 -13.57 14.93
CA THR A 61 1.79 -14.92 15.07
C THR A 61 0.49 -14.84 15.88
N LYS A 62 -0.47 -15.72 15.64
CA LYS A 62 -1.74 -15.75 16.41
C LYS A 62 -1.49 -15.99 17.91
N ASN A 63 -0.45 -16.77 18.25
CA ASN A 63 -0.19 -17.21 19.63
C ASN A 63 0.88 -16.43 20.39
N LYS A 64 1.67 -15.55 19.74
CA LYS A 64 2.68 -14.74 20.46
C LYS A 64 2.37 -13.27 20.31
N GLU A 65 2.46 -12.56 21.43
CA GLU A 65 2.25 -11.11 21.48
C GLU A 65 3.38 -10.34 20.76
N LYS A 66 4.57 -10.94 20.67
CA LYS A 66 5.76 -10.31 20.07
C LYS A 66 5.79 -10.50 18.55
N GLY A 67 5.75 -9.38 17.83
CA GLY A 67 5.99 -9.36 16.38
C GLY A 67 7.46 -9.59 16.05
N LYS A 68 7.74 -10.37 15.00
CA LYS A 68 9.10 -10.61 14.49
C LYS A 68 9.31 -9.88 13.16
N LYS A 69 10.46 -9.23 13.00
CA LYS A 69 10.88 -8.64 11.73
C LYS A 69 11.57 -9.71 10.89
N ILE A 70 11.05 -9.97 9.69
CA ILE A 70 11.47 -11.09 8.83
C ILE A 70 11.63 -10.60 7.40
N GLU A 71 12.56 -11.21 6.67
CA GLU A 71 12.77 -10.93 5.26
C GLU A 71 11.66 -11.54 4.38
N ILE A 72 11.24 -10.78 3.37
CA ILE A 72 10.29 -11.24 2.36
C ILE A 72 11.09 -11.88 1.21
N LYS A 73 10.85 -13.16 0.94
CA LYS A 73 11.50 -13.88 -0.16
C LYS A 73 10.85 -13.58 -1.49
N ASN A 74 9.52 -13.73 -1.56
CA ASN A 74 8.78 -13.55 -2.80
C ASN A 74 7.32 -13.11 -2.55
N VAL A 75 6.68 -12.56 -3.59
CA VAL A 75 5.25 -12.24 -3.60
C VAL A 75 4.49 -13.35 -4.33
N LEU A 76 3.60 -14.05 -3.64
CA LEU A 76 2.85 -15.15 -4.22
C LEU A 76 1.59 -14.65 -4.94
N GLU A 77 0.75 -13.89 -4.24
CA GLU A 77 -0.55 -13.50 -4.74
C GLU A 77 -0.93 -12.09 -4.30
N THR A 78 -1.58 -11.35 -5.18
CA THR A 78 -2.21 -10.08 -4.85
C THR A 78 -3.69 -10.14 -5.25
N PRO A 79 -4.64 -9.97 -4.30
CA PRO A 79 -6.07 -10.13 -4.57
C PRO A 79 -6.60 -9.23 -5.69
N SER A 80 -5.99 -8.06 -5.89
CA SER A 80 -6.44 -7.13 -6.93
C SER A 80 -6.05 -7.54 -8.34
N ASN A 81 -4.86 -8.13 -8.54
CA ASN A 81 -4.35 -8.45 -9.87
C ASN A 81 -3.11 -9.38 -9.79
N ARG A 82 -3.12 -10.46 -10.57
CA ARG A 82 -2.02 -11.44 -10.68
C ARG A 82 -0.73 -10.85 -11.28
N PHE A 83 -0.82 -9.87 -12.19
CA PHE A 83 0.34 -9.21 -12.78
C PHE A 83 1.13 -8.40 -11.74
N LEU A 84 0.47 -7.88 -10.70
CA LEU A 84 1.15 -7.18 -9.60
C LEU A 84 2.04 -8.13 -8.80
N ALA A 85 1.58 -9.38 -8.60
CA ALA A 85 2.39 -10.41 -7.96
C ALA A 85 3.65 -10.71 -8.80
N ARG A 86 3.50 -10.88 -10.13
CA ARG A 86 4.65 -11.11 -11.04
C ARG A 86 5.68 -9.98 -11.03
N GLN A 87 5.26 -8.74 -10.79
CA GLN A 87 6.13 -7.57 -10.70
C GLN A 87 6.71 -7.36 -9.29
N ASN A 88 6.45 -8.28 -8.35
CA ASN A 88 6.83 -8.19 -6.95
C ASN A 88 6.32 -6.89 -6.28
N ILE A 89 5.08 -6.50 -6.62
CA ILE A 89 4.45 -5.31 -6.07
C ILE A 89 3.72 -5.66 -4.78
N ILE A 90 3.97 -4.86 -3.75
CA ILE A 90 3.40 -5.04 -2.43
C ILE A 90 2.23 -4.07 -2.21
N THR A 91 1.06 -4.62 -1.93
CA THR A 91 -0.15 -3.86 -1.60
C THR A 91 -0.83 -4.41 -0.34
N LYS A 92 -1.87 -3.71 0.13
CA LYS A 92 -2.71 -4.23 1.21
C LYS A 92 -3.37 -5.53 0.75
N GLY A 93 -3.24 -6.59 1.55
CA GLY A 93 -3.83 -7.91 1.26
C GLY A 93 -2.97 -8.80 0.39
N THR A 94 -1.79 -8.35 -0.05
CA THR A 94 -0.82 -9.20 -0.76
C THR A 94 -0.34 -10.33 0.16
N ILE A 95 -0.26 -11.55 -0.40
CA ILE A 95 0.29 -12.74 0.24
C ILE A 95 1.75 -12.86 -0.15
N VAL A 96 2.62 -12.87 0.85
CA VAL A 96 4.08 -12.96 0.68
C VAL A 96 4.63 -14.22 1.33
N GLU A 97 5.71 -14.72 0.76
CA GLU A 97 6.47 -15.84 1.29
C GLU A 97 7.61 -15.35 2.17
N THR A 98 7.67 -15.88 3.40
CA THR A 98 8.69 -15.56 4.40
C THR A 98 9.27 -16.84 4.98
N GLU A 99 10.33 -16.73 5.78
CA GLU A 99 10.96 -17.87 6.46
C GLU A 99 10.01 -18.63 7.40
N LEU A 100 9.01 -17.95 7.97
CA LEU A 100 7.99 -18.57 8.84
C LEU A 100 6.78 -19.12 8.07
N GLY A 101 6.72 -18.93 6.75
CA GLY A 101 5.60 -19.34 5.92
C GLY A 101 4.89 -18.20 5.20
N LYS A 102 3.63 -18.42 4.83
CA LYS A 102 2.81 -17.47 4.06
C LYS A 102 2.25 -16.38 4.97
N VAL A 103 2.43 -15.12 4.59
CA VAL A 103 2.00 -13.96 5.37
C VAL A 103 1.10 -13.06 4.55
N LYS A 104 -0.04 -12.67 5.11
CA LYS A 104 -0.94 -11.66 4.53
C LYS A 104 -0.61 -10.28 5.05
N ILE A 105 -0.35 -9.35 4.15
CA ILE A 105 -0.10 -7.95 4.51
C ILE A 105 -1.41 -7.27 4.88
N THR A 106 -1.46 -6.62 6.04
CA THR A 106 -2.68 -6.01 6.59
C THR A 106 -2.76 -4.51 6.35
N ASN A 107 -1.62 -3.84 6.29
CA ASN A 107 -1.53 -2.39 6.26
C ASN A 107 -1.34 -1.83 4.83
N ARG A 108 -1.14 -0.50 4.67
CA ARG A 108 -0.91 0.14 3.35
C ARG A 108 0.54 0.64 3.21
N PRO A 109 1.45 -0.16 2.64
CA PRO A 109 2.87 0.19 2.50
C PRO A 109 3.16 1.48 1.70
N SER A 110 2.24 1.90 0.82
CA SER A 110 2.38 3.11 0.02
C SER A 110 2.03 4.41 0.77
N GLN A 111 1.44 4.30 1.96
CA GLN A 111 1.08 5.45 2.80
C GLN A 111 1.70 5.41 4.18
N GLU A 112 2.20 4.26 4.60
CA GLU A 112 2.76 4.00 5.92
C GLU A 112 4.22 3.54 5.80
N GLY A 113 5.04 3.90 6.79
CA GLY A 113 6.48 3.59 6.83
C GLY A 113 6.81 2.23 7.46
N VAL A 114 5.80 1.39 7.67
CA VAL A 114 5.91 0.02 8.20
C VAL A 114 5.19 -0.97 7.29
N ILE A 115 5.60 -2.24 7.32
CA ILE A 115 4.86 -3.33 6.67
C ILE A 115 4.54 -4.36 7.73
N ASN A 116 3.26 -4.58 7.95
CA ASN A 116 2.77 -5.51 8.96
C ASN A 116 2.00 -6.63 8.25
N GLY A 117 2.14 -7.83 8.78
CA GLY A 117 1.44 -9.00 8.27
C GLY A 117 1.07 -10.00 9.34
N ILE A 118 0.13 -10.86 8.98
CA ILE A 118 -0.34 -11.98 9.80
C ILE A 118 -0.02 -13.27 9.05
N LEU A 119 0.47 -14.28 9.76
CA LEU A 119 0.66 -15.62 9.19
C LEU A 119 -0.69 -16.21 8.78
N ILE A 120 -0.72 -16.70 7.55
CA ILE A 120 -1.81 -17.53 7.02
C ILE A 120 -1.38 -18.96 7.28
N GLU A 121 -1.81 -19.47 8.43
CA GLU A 121 -2.07 -20.90 8.64
C GLU A 121 -3.42 -21.23 8.03
#